data_AF-A0A7Y4U2B5-F1
#
_entry.id   AF-A0A7Y4U2B5-F1
#
_cell.length_a   1.000
_cell.length_b   1.000
_cell.length_c   1.000
_cell.angle_alpha   90.00
_cell.angle_beta   90.00
_cell.angle_gamma   90.00
#
_symmetry.space_group_name_H-M   'P 1'
#
loop_
_entity.id
_entity.type
_entity.pdbx_description
1 polymer ?
#
loop_
_entity_poly.entity_id
_entity_poly.type
_entity_poly.pdbx_seq_one_letter_code
_entity_poly.pdbx_strand_id
1 'polypeptide(L)' 'MSKADRIKEEIGWLKVVFGILVATDISLMAWLAQNFSRPTRFQVLVALAAVALVTAAVVWVNHIAYARIKQLEEL' A
#
# COMPACT_ATOMS: atom_id res chain seq x y z
N MET A 1 27.01 10.89 -4.40
CA MET A 1 26.05 10.56 -3.34
C MET A 1 26.61 9.45 -2.49
N SER A 2 26.56 9.57 -1.17
CA SER A 2 26.92 8.48 -0.27
C SER A 2 25.87 7.36 -0.36
N LYS A 3 26.22 6.15 0.10
CA LYS A 3 25.23 5.04 0.20
C LYS A 3 24.02 5.43 1.05
N ALA A 4 24.25 6.20 2.11
CA ALA A 4 23.19 6.70 2.99
C ALA A 4 22.23 7.66 2.27
N ASP A 5 22.72 8.54 1.39
CA ASP A 5 21.87 9.47 0.63
C ASP A 5 20.93 8.73 -0.32
N ARG A 6 21.43 7.69 -0.99
CA ARG A 6 20.63 6.86 -1.89
C ARG A 6 19.53 6.09 -1.14
N ILE A 7 19.85 5.52 0.02
CA ILE A 7 18.85 4.80 0.84
C ILE A 7 17.77 5.75 1.36
N LYS A 8 18.15 6.98 1.77
CA LYS A 8 17.18 8.01 2.16
C LYS A 8 16.23 8.39 1.03
N GLU A 9 16.74 8.48 -0.20
CA GLU A 9 15.93 8.75 -1.38
C GLU A 9 14.96 7.59 -1.68
N GLU A 10 15.42 6.34 -1.58
CA GLU A 10 14.55 5.15 -1.73
C GLU A 10 13.44 5.11 -0.67
N ILE A 11 13.74 5.43 0.59
CA ILE A 11 12.72 5.55 1.66
C ILE A 11 11.74 6.69 1.35
N GLY A 12 12.23 7.81 0.82
CA GLY A 12 11.39 8.93 0.37
C GLY A 12 10.37 8.50 -0.69
N TRP A 13 10.82 7.76 -1.71
CA TRP A 13 9.95 7.18 -2.73
C TRP A 13 8.94 6.19 -2.13
N LEU A 14 9.36 5.32 -1.22
CA LEU A 14 8.46 4.36 -0.56
C LEU A 14 7.36 5.04 0.25
N LYS A 15 7.63 6.19 0.89
CA LYS A 15 6.59 6.98 1.57
C LYS A 15 5.53 7.51 0.61
N VAL A 16 5.94 7.96 -0.57
CA VAL A 16 5.00 8.43 -1.62
C VAL A 16 4.13 7.27 -2.10
N VAL A 17 4.73 6.12 -2.40
CA VAL A 17 3.99 4.92 -2.83
C VAL A 17 3.01 4.47 -1.75
N PHE A 18 3.42 4.47 -0.48
CA PHE A 18 2.55 4.16 0.64
C PHE A 18 1.34 5.11 0.69
N GLY A 19 1.55 6.41 0.54
CA GLY A 19 0.46 7.40 0.48
C GLY A 19 -0.53 7.14 -0.67
N ILE A 20 -0.02 6.80 -1.86
CA ILE A 20 -0.86 6.46 -3.02
C ILE A 20 -1.68 5.19 -2.76
N LEU A 21 -1.08 4.17 -2.15
CA LEU A 21 -1.79 2.94 -1.78
C LEU A 21 -2.92 3.21 -0.80
N VAL A 22 -2.67 4.01 0.24
CA VAL A 22 -3.70 4.42 1.22
C VAL A 22 -4.84 5.20 0.53
N ALA A 23 -4.52 6.14 -0.36
CA ALA A 23 -5.54 6.89 -1.10
C ALA A 23 -6.36 5.97 -2.02
N THR A 24 -5.72 4.99 -2.64
CA THR A 24 -6.38 3.97 -3.48
C THR A 24 -7.32 3.10 -2.63
N ASP A 25 -6.89 2.69 -1.44
CA ASP A 25 -7.70 1.93 -0.49
C ASP A 25 -8.98 2.68 -0.11
N ILE A 26 -8.84 3.95 0.31
CA ILE A 26 -9.98 4.79 0.68
C ILE A 26 -10.94 4.96 -0.51
N SER A 27 -10.40 5.18 -1.71
CA SER A 27 -11.19 5.34 -2.94
C SER A 27 -11.97 4.07 -3.29
N LEU A 28 -11.32 2.90 -3.16
CA LEU A 28 -11.94 1.60 -3.38
C LEU A 28 -13.06 1.35 -2.36
N MET A 29 -12.82 1.62 -1.08
CA MET A 29 -13.82 1.52 -0.02
C MET A 29 -15.03 2.44 -0.28
N ALA A 30 -14.78 3.68 -0.70
CA ALA A 30 -15.84 4.63 -1.03
C ALA A 30 -16.68 4.17 -2.23
N TRP A 31 -16.04 3.58 -3.25
CA TRP A 31 -16.74 3.01 -4.40
C TRP A 31 -17.59 1.80 -4.00
N LEU A 32 -17.05 0.91 -3.15
CA LEU A 32 -17.77 -0.23 -2.59
C LEU A 32 -19.01 0.24 -1.81
N ALA A 33 -18.86 1.24 -0.93
CA ALA A 33 -19.97 1.76 -0.14
C ALA A 33 -21.11 2.33 -0.99
N GLN A 34 -20.78 3.00 -2.11
CA GLN A 34 -21.76 3.61 -3.02
C GLN A 34 -22.46 2.59 -3.92
N ASN A 35 -21.77 1.53 -4.33
CA ASN A 35 -22.26 0.61 -5.36
C ASN A 35 -22.95 -0.66 -4.78
N PHE A 36 -23.03 -0.82 -3.46
CA PHE A 36 -23.51 -2.02 -2.77
C PHE A 36 -24.84 -1.82 -2.03
N SER A 37 -25.89 -1.35 -2.71
CA SER A 37 -27.23 -1.23 -2.09
C SER A 37 -28.00 -2.58 -2.01
N ARG A 38 -27.71 -3.54 -2.91
CA ARG A 38 -28.16 -4.95 -2.84
C ARG A 38 -27.04 -5.86 -3.35
N PRO A 39 -26.14 -6.35 -2.48
CA PRO A 39 -24.96 -7.08 -2.92
C PRO A 39 -25.32 -8.42 -3.55
N THR A 40 -24.84 -8.65 -4.77
CA THR A 40 -24.77 -10.00 -5.34
C THR A 40 -23.54 -10.74 -4.79
N ARG A 41 -23.57 -12.08 -4.75
CA ARG A 41 -22.44 -12.90 -4.27
C ARG A 41 -21.13 -12.56 -4.99
N PHE A 42 -21.21 -12.23 -6.29
CA PHE A 42 -20.06 -11.82 -7.09
C PHE A 42 -19.45 -10.50 -6.62
N GLN A 43 -20.29 -9.49 -6.33
CA GLN A 43 -19.85 -8.21 -5.82
C GLN A 43 -19.11 -8.35 -4.48
N VAL A 44 -19.62 -9.18 -3.56
CA VAL A 44 -18.94 -9.46 -2.27
C VAL A 44 -17.57 -10.09 -2.49
N LEU A 45 -17.46 -11.03 -3.44
CA LEU A 45 -16.21 -11.72 -3.75
C LEU A 45 -15.16 -10.76 -4.34
N VAL A 46 -15.59 -9.85 -5.22
CA VAL A 46 -14.73 -8.80 -5.79
C VAL A 46 -14.27 -7.83 -4.71
N ALA A 47 -15.16 -7.41 -3.80
CA ALA A 47 -14.80 -6.54 -2.68
C ALA A 47 -13.73 -7.18 -1.78
N LEU A 48 -13.91 -8.46 -1.45
CA LEU A 48 -13.00 -9.21 -0.59
C LEU A 48 -11.64 -9.43 -1.26
N ALA A 49 -11.63 -9.74 -2.56
CA ALA A 49 -10.40 -9.84 -3.34
C ALA A 49 -9.67 -8.50 -3.44
N ALA A 50 -10.41 -7.39 -3.63
CA ALA A 50 -9.82 -6.06 -3.73
C ALA A 50 -9.21 -5.61 -2.39
N VAL A 51 -9.91 -5.80 -1.27
CA VAL A 51 -9.35 -5.52 0.07
C VAL A 51 -8.09 -6.36 0.35
N ALA A 52 -8.11 -7.65 0.00
CA ALA A 52 -6.95 -8.52 0.16
C ALA A 52 -5.75 -8.05 -0.68
N LEU A 53 -5.99 -7.64 -1.93
CA LEU A 53 -4.97 -7.15 -2.85
C LEU A 53 -4.29 -5.88 -2.32
N VAL A 54 -5.09 -4.90 -1.87
CA VAL A 54 -4.50 -3.65 -1.39
C VAL A 54 -3.81 -3.85 -0.05
N THR A 55 -4.38 -4.65 0.85
CA THR A 55 -3.71 -5.03 2.10
C THR A 55 -2.35 -5.69 1.84
N ALA A 56 -2.28 -6.61 0.86
CA ALA A 56 -1.01 -7.24 0.47
C ALA A 56 -0.01 -6.23 -0.09
N ALA A 57 -0.47 -5.28 -0.91
CA ALA A 57 0.38 -4.21 -1.45
C ALA A 57 0.95 -3.30 -0.34
N VAL A 58 0.12 -2.94 0.64
CA VAL A 58 0.54 -2.15 1.82
C VAL A 58 1.58 -2.89 2.65
N VAL A 59 1.33 -4.17 2.95
CA VAL A 59 2.28 -5.01 3.70
C VAL A 59 3.61 -5.16 2.96
N TRP A 60 3.57 -5.36 1.65
CA TRP A 60 4.77 -5.44 0.81
C TRP A 60 5.59 -4.15 0.89
N VAL A 61 4.97 -3.00 0.63
CA VAL A 61 5.66 -1.69 0.65
C VAL A 61 6.23 -1.41 2.03
N ASN A 62 5.49 -1.72 3.08
CA ASN A 62 5.96 -1.57 4.45
C ASN A 62 7.18 -2.47 4.72
N HIS A 63 7.17 -3.71 4.26
CA HIS A 63 8.29 -4.62 4.44
C HIS A 63 9.55 -4.13 3.73
N ILE A 64 9.44 -3.60 2.51
CA ILE A 64 10.56 -2.99 1.79
C ILE A 64 11.08 -1.77 2.56
N ALA A 65 10.18 -0.90 3.02
CA ALA A 65 10.57 0.30 3.75
C ALA A 65 11.39 -0.04 5.01
N TYR A 66 10.94 -1.01 5.81
CA TYR A 66 11.67 -1.48 6.99
C TYR A 66 13.02 -2.11 6.63
N ALA A 67 13.10 -2.89 5.55
CA ALA A 67 14.36 -3.46 5.10
C ALA A 67 15.39 -2.37 4.72
N ARG A 68 14.94 -1.29 4.06
CA ARG A 68 15.79 -0.15 3.70
C ARG A 68 16.20 0.68 4.90
N ILE A 69 15.29 0.89 5.86
CA ILE A 69 15.62 1.58 7.12
C ILE A 69 16.69 0.80 7.89
N LYS A 70 16.55 -0.52 8.01
CA LYS A 70 17.54 -1.37 8.66
C LYS A 70 18.92 -1.30 7.99
N GLN A 71 18.96 -1.29 6.65
CA GLN A 71 20.22 -1.10 5.91
C GLN A 71 20.88 0.26 6.18
N LEU A 72 20.08 1.31 6.43
CA LEU A 72 20.61 2.62 6.80
C LEU A 72 21.15 2.65 8.24
N GLU A 73 20.53 1.89 9.15
CA GLU A 73 20.95 1.78 10.55
C GLU A 73 22.24 0.95 10.71
N GLU A 74 22.46 -0.04 9.85
CA GLU A 74 23.68 -0.86 9.81
C GLU A 74 24.89 -0.17 9.10
N LEU A 75 24.70 1.03 8.55
CA LEU A 75 25.67 1.82 7.78
C LEU A 75 26.35 2.90 8.62
#